data_AF-V8ART4-F1
#
_entry.id   AF-V8ART4-F1
#
_cell.length_a   1.000
_cell.length_b   1.000
_cell.length_c   1.000
_cell.angle_alpha   90.00
_cell.angle_beta   90.00
_cell.angle_gamma   90.00
#
_symmetry.space_group_name_H-M   'P 1'
#
loop_
_entity.id
_entity.type
_entity.pdbx_description
1 polymer ?
#
loop_
_entity_poly.entity_id
_entity_poly.type
_entity_poly.pdbx_seq_one_letter_code
_entity_poly.pdbx_strand_id
1 'polypeptide(L)'
;MQEILEQNGVLKTQAELLSRICNSVEEAQDLSGATWFNDTLKKLQQLLKLVRTDQREAFLYLTNVAENIEDKEKQSLVFSLLLELFNQEMMPDWVQKTFQAEKMWKSNVRFGSCLEYIVLK
;
A
#
# COMPACT_ATOMS: atom_id res chain seq x y z
N MET A 1 -9.35 -11.58 13.66
CA MET A 1 -9.67 -10.24 13.13
C MET A 1 -10.41 -10.36 11.80
N GLN A 2 -9.85 -11.04 10.80
CA GLN A 2 -10.49 -11.23 9.49
C GLN A 2 -11.96 -11.69 9.56
N GLU A 3 -12.26 -12.80 10.26
CA GLU A 3 -13.64 -13.32 10.37
C GLU A 3 -14.63 -12.31 10.96
N ILE A 4 -14.18 -11.46 11.89
CA ILE A 4 -15.01 -10.41 12.51
C ILE A 4 -15.30 -9.29 11.50
N LEU A 5 -14.29 -8.88 10.72
CA LEU A 5 -14.45 -7.87 9.67
C LEU A 5 -15.40 -8.36 8.55
N GLU A 6 -15.28 -9.64 8.17
CA GLU A 6 -16.19 -10.26 7.19
C GLU A 6 -17.64 -10.27 7.70
N GLN A 7 -17.86 -10.62 8.97
CA GLN A 7 -19.19 -10.53 9.59
C GLN A 7 -19.74 -9.10 9.62
N ASN A 8 -18.86 -8.11 9.72
CA ASN A 8 -19.21 -6.68 9.67
C ASN A 8 -19.36 -6.13 8.24
N GLY A 9 -19.32 -7.00 7.21
CA GLY A 9 -19.59 -6.64 5.82
C GLY A 9 -18.36 -6.22 5.01
N VAL A 10 -17.14 -6.32 5.57
CA VAL A 10 -15.91 -6.07 4.81
C VAL A 10 -15.65 -7.24 3.86
N LEU A 11 -15.27 -6.93 2.60
CA LEU A 11 -14.94 -7.97 1.62
C LEU A 11 -13.78 -8.84 2.11
N LYS A 12 -13.86 -10.16 1.89
CA LYS A 12 -12.85 -11.13 2.35
C LYS A 12 -11.40 -10.73 2.06
N THR A 13 -11.11 -10.30 0.83
CA THR A 13 -9.75 -9.89 0.43
C THR A 13 -9.26 -8.64 1.16
N GLN A 14 -10.17 -7.71 1.45
CA GLN A 14 -9.87 -6.51 2.21
C GLN A 14 -9.77 -6.81 3.71
N ALA A 15 -10.61 -7.70 4.24
CA ALA A 15 -10.55 -8.17 5.63
C ALA A 15 -9.24 -8.92 5.92
N GLU A 16 -8.77 -9.75 4.98
CA GLU A 16 -7.47 -10.40 5.06
C GLU A 16 -6.34 -9.35 5.09
N LEU A 17 -6.33 -8.41 4.14
CA LEU A 17 -5.34 -7.34 4.06
C LEU A 17 -5.29 -6.51 5.35
N LEU A 18 -6.44 -6.03 5.82
CA LEU A 18 -6.56 -5.24 7.05
C LEU A 18 -6.09 -6.04 8.28
N SER A 19 -6.39 -7.34 8.33
CA SER A 19 -5.95 -8.19 9.44
C SER A 19 -4.44 -8.38 9.54
N ARG A 20 -3.71 -8.13 8.45
CA ARG A 20 -2.24 -8.24 8.40
C ARG A 20 -1.54 -6.92 8.67
N ILE A 21 -2.20 -5.79 8.43
CA ILE A 21 -1.60 -4.45 8.55
C ILE A 21 -2.07 -3.67 9.78
N CYS A 22 -3.23 -4.01 10.36
CA CYS A 22 -3.79 -3.34 11.54
C CYS A 22 -3.52 -4.12 12.83
N ASN A 23 -3.46 -3.41 13.96
CA ASN A 23 -3.20 -4.00 15.27
C ASN A 23 -4.47 -4.26 16.09
N SER A 24 -5.61 -3.69 15.69
CA SER A 24 -6.90 -3.90 16.35
C SER A 24 -8.05 -4.03 15.35
N VAL A 25 -9.15 -4.65 15.79
CA VAL A 25 -10.38 -4.77 14.99
C VAL A 25 -11.00 -3.40 14.73
N GLU A 26 -10.95 -2.50 15.72
CA GLU A 26 -11.46 -1.13 15.62
C GLU A 26 -10.74 -0.33 14.54
N GLU A 27 -9.40 -0.32 14.56
CA GLU A 27 -8.57 0.33 13.54
C GLU A 27 -8.88 -0.21 12.14
N ALA A 28 -8.95 -1.53 12.01
CA ALA A 28 -9.26 -2.17 10.74
C ALA A 28 -10.65 -1.79 10.22
N GLN A 29 -11.63 -1.69 11.10
CA GLN A 29 -13.00 -1.33 10.75
C GLN A 29 -13.11 0.14 10.33
N ASP A 30 -12.45 1.05 11.05
CA ASP A 30 -12.36 2.46 10.69
C ASP A 30 -11.69 2.66 9.31
N LEU A 31 -10.57 1.98 9.08
CA LEU A 31 -9.88 2.02 7.79
C LEU A 31 -10.72 1.44 6.66
N SER A 32 -11.46 0.35 6.89
CA SER A 32 -12.34 -0.25 5.88
C SER A 32 -13.41 0.73 5.38
N GLY A 33 -13.93 1.59 6.26
CA GLY A 33 -14.93 2.61 5.93
C GLY A 33 -14.34 3.90 5.38
N ALA A 34 -13.02 4.11 5.49
CA ALA A 34 -12.39 5.37 5.11
C ALA A 34 -12.24 5.50 3.59
N THR A 35 -12.81 6.56 3.00
CA THR A 35 -12.72 6.82 1.56
C THR A 35 -11.29 6.91 1.07
N TRP A 36 -10.44 7.65 1.80
CA TRP A 36 -9.03 7.81 1.43
C TRP A 36 -8.27 6.48 1.38
N PHE A 37 -8.58 5.54 2.29
CA PHE A 37 -7.96 4.22 2.32
C PHE A 37 -8.38 3.42 1.09
N ASN A 38 -9.67 3.36 0.80
CA ASN A 38 -10.21 2.63 -0.34
C ASN A 38 -9.69 3.18 -1.68
N ASP A 39 -9.57 4.50 -1.81
CA ASP A 39 -9.00 5.13 -3.01
C ASP A 39 -7.50 4.84 -3.14
N THR A 40 -6.76 4.88 -2.02
CA THR A 40 -5.34 4.51 -1.98
C THR A 40 -5.16 3.05 -2.38
N LEU A 41 -5.94 2.12 -1.83
CA LEU A 41 -5.87 0.71 -2.15
C LEU A 41 -6.08 0.45 -3.65
N LYS A 42 -7.07 1.10 -4.26
CA LYS A 42 -7.30 1.02 -5.72
C LYS A 42 -6.10 1.54 -6.51
N LYS A 43 -5.54 2.69 -6.12
CA LYS A 43 -4.35 3.26 -6.74
C LYS A 43 -3.14 2.31 -6.64
N LEU A 44 -2.93 1.68 -5.48
CA LEU A 44 -1.84 0.70 -5.31
C LEU A 44 -2.05 -0.56 -6.15
N GLN A 45 -3.27 -1.11 -6.21
CA GLN A 45 -3.58 -2.25 -7.09
C GLN A 45 -3.32 -1.94 -8.57
N GLN A 46 -3.67 -0.72 -9.02
CA GLN A 46 -3.35 -0.28 -10.37
C GLN A 46 -1.83 -0.12 -10.57
N LEU A 47 -1.11 0.43 -9.59
CA LEU A 47 0.35 0.51 -9.64
C LEU A 47 0.97 -0.89 -9.80
N LEU A 48 0.50 -1.88 -9.04
CA LEU A 48 0.96 -3.28 -9.12
C LEU A 48 0.79 -3.86 -10.53
N LYS A 49 -0.34 -3.58 -11.17
CA LYS A 49 -0.55 -3.96 -12.58
C LYS A 49 0.46 -3.29 -13.49
N LEU A 50 0.66 -1.97 -13.35
CA LEU A 50 1.57 -1.20 -14.20
C LEU A 50 3.03 -1.64 -14.04
N VAL A 51 3.52 -1.89 -12.82
CA VAL A 51 4.92 -2.34 -12.65
C VAL A 51 5.20 -3.69 -13.32
N ARG A 52 4.18 -4.52 -13.54
CA ARG A 52 4.30 -5.78 -14.29
C ARG A 52 4.25 -5.59 -15.81
N THR A 53 3.51 -4.59 -16.30
CA THR A 53 3.21 -4.46 -17.73
C THR A 53 3.98 -3.34 -18.42
N ASP A 54 4.12 -2.18 -17.78
CA ASP A 54 4.83 -1.02 -18.30
C ASP A 54 5.40 -0.16 -17.16
N GLN A 55 6.69 -0.33 -16.92
CA GLN A 55 7.43 0.40 -15.89
C GLN A 55 7.43 1.92 -16.10
N ARG A 56 7.36 2.40 -17.35
CA ARG A 56 7.33 3.85 -17.65
C ARG A 56 5.99 4.43 -17.25
N GLU A 57 4.91 3.74 -17.58
CA GLU A 57 3.56 4.14 -17.16
C GLU A 57 3.44 4.07 -15.63
N ALA A 58 3.98 3.02 -15.00
CA ALA A 58 4.04 2.91 -13.54
C ALA A 58 4.74 4.11 -12.89
N PHE A 59 5.86 4.56 -13.45
CA PHE A 59 6.60 5.72 -12.96
C PHE A 59 5.77 7.01 -13.04
N LEU A 60 5.11 7.26 -14.17
CA LEU A 60 4.23 8.43 -14.33
C LEU A 60 3.03 8.37 -13.36
N TYR A 61 2.53 7.16 -13.09
CA TYR A 61 1.40 6.93 -12.21
C TYR A 61 1.70 7.20 -10.72
N LEU A 62 2.98 7.27 -10.31
CA LEU A 62 3.37 7.54 -8.93
C LEU A 62 2.80 8.85 -8.37
N THR A 63 2.60 9.85 -9.23
CA THR A 63 1.97 11.12 -8.86
C THR A 63 0.55 10.91 -8.35
N ASN A 64 -0.23 10.02 -8.96
CA ASN A 64 -1.57 9.67 -8.51
C ASN A 64 -1.54 8.95 -7.16
N VAL A 65 -0.53 8.11 -6.92
CA VAL A 65 -0.38 7.37 -5.66
C VAL A 65 -0.02 8.32 -4.51
N ALA A 66 0.85 9.30 -4.76
CA ALA A 66 1.28 10.26 -3.74
C ALA A 66 0.23 11.35 -3.45
N GLU A 67 -0.72 11.54 -4.36
CA GLU A 67 -1.78 12.54 -4.22
C GLU A 67 -2.59 12.34 -2.93
N ASN A 68 -2.70 13.40 -2.12
CA ASN A 68 -3.40 13.41 -0.83
C ASN A 68 -2.81 12.50 0.26
N ILE A 69 -1.55 12.05 0.09
CA ILE A 69 -0.79 11.23 1.07
C ILE A 69 0.35 12.06 1.68
N GLU A 70 -0.01 13.13 2.37
CA GLU A 70 0.95 14.04 3.03
C GLU A 70 1.31 13.58 4.46
N ASP A 71 0.33 12.98 5.14
CA ASP A 71 0.45 12.54 6.52
C ASP A 71 1.40 11.35 6.66
N LYS A 72 2.21 11.36 7.74
CA LYS A 72 3.23 10.34 8.00
C LYS A 72 2.62 8.97 8.30
N GLU A 73 1.48 8.92 8.97
CA GLU A 73 0.77 7.66 9.24
C GLU A 73 0.20 7.07 7.95
N LYS A 74 -0.41 7.91 7.09
CA LYS A 74 -0.87 7.47 5.76
C LYS A 74 0.28 6.97 4.89
N GLN A 75 1.42 7.65 4.88
CA GLN A 75 2.62 7.20 4.14
C GLN A 75 3.12 5.86 4.68
N SER A 76 3.17 5.68 6.00
CA SER A 76 3.53 4.41 6.63
C SER A 76 2.58 3.29 6.21
N LEU A 77 1.27 3.57 6.19
CA LEU A 77 0.27 2.58 5.77
C LEU A 77 0.44 2.20 4.29
N VAL A 78 0.80 3.14 3.42
CA VAL A 78 1.10 2.82 2.01
C VAL A 78 2.25 1.83 1.89
N PHE A 79 3.31 1.96 2.69
CA PHE A 79 4.39 0.97 2.69
C PHE A 79 3.92 -0.41 3.15
N SER A 80 3.13 -0.48 4.23
CA SER A 80 2.54 -1.74 4.72
C SER A 80 1.65 -2.40 3.66
N LEU A 81 0.82 -1.60 2.98
CA LEU A 81 -0.04 -2.07 1.89
C LEU A 81 0.76 -2.59 0.71
N LEU A 82 1.78 -1.85 0.26
CA LEU A 82 2.65 -2.29 -0.84
C LEU A 82 3.37 -3.59 -0.50
N LEU A 83 3.91 -3.73 0.71
CA LEU A 83 4.56 -4.96 1.17
C LEU A 83 3.62 -6.16 1.09
N GLU A 84 2.41 -6.03 1.64
CA GLU A 84 1.43 -7.11 1.65
C GLU A 84 0.93 -7.43 0.24
N LEU A 85 0.60 -6.42 -0.56
CA LEU A 85 0.12 -6.61 -1.94
C LEU A 85 1.18 -7.27 -2.82
N PHE A 86 2.44 -6.84 -2.76
CA PHE A 86 3.52 -7.49 -3.52
C PHE A 86 3.82 -8.91 -3.03
N ASN A 87 3.66 -9.16 -1.73
CA ASN A 87 3.82 -10.49 -1.17
C ASN A 87 2.72 -11.46 -1.66
N GLN A 88 1.45 -11.03 -1.64
CA GLN A 88 0.33 -11.81 -2.19
C GLN A 88 0.51 -12.13 -3.67
N GLU A 89 1.09 -11.19 -4.41
CA GLU A 89 1.36 -11.28 -5.84
C GLU A 89 2.68 -12.03 -6.17
N MET A 90 3.38 -12.55 -5.15
CA MET A 90 4.64 -13.29 -5.28
C MET A 90 5.71 -12.49 -6.04
N MET A 91 5.86 -11.21 -5.70
CA MET A 91 6.81 -10.27 -6.31
C MET A 91 7.96 -9.94 -5.34
N PRO A 92 8.89 -10.88 -5.06
CA PRO A 92 9.88 -10.76 -4.00
C PRO A 92 10.83 -9.56 -4.19
N ASP A 93 11.19 -9.23 -5.42
CA ASP A 93 12.05 -8.07 -5.72
C ASP A 93 11.37 -6.77 -5.29
N TRP A 94 10.06 -6.62 -5.53
CA TRP A 94 9.30 -5.44 -5.11
C TRP A 94 9.03 -5.41 -3.61
N VAL A 95 8.89 -6.57 -2.96
CA VAL A 95 8.86 -6.64 -1.50
C VAL A 95 10.16 -6.09 -0.92
N GLN A 96 11.32 -6.54 -1.42
CA GLN A 96 12.63 -6.06 -0.95
C GLN A 96 12.82 -4.56 -1.22
N LYS A 97 12.43 -4.09 -2.41
CA LYS A 97 12.50 -2.66 -2.76
C LYS A 97 11.61 -1.81 -1.86
N THR A 98 10.38 -2.25 -1.58
CA THR A 98 9.46 -1.56 -0.68
C THR A 98 10.02 -1.47 0.73
N PHE A 99 10.58 -2.56 1.24
CA PHE A 99 11.21 -2.57 2.57
C PHE A 99 12.42 -1.63 2.64
N GLN A 100 13.24 -1.58 1.59
CA GLN A 100 14.37 -0.65 1.52
C GLN A 100 13.90 0.81 1.38
N ALA A 101 12.85 1.07 0.61
CA ALA A 101 12.25 2.39 0.47
C ALA A 101 11.67 2.90 1.79
N GLU A 102 11.03 2.04 2.58
CA GLU A 102 10.54 2.38 3.92
C GLU A 102 11.69 2.78 4.86
N LYS A 103 12.84 2.07 4.81
CA LYS A 103 14.05 2.44 5.56
C LYS A 103 14.61 3.79 5.15
N MET A 104 14.62 4.08 3.84
CA MET A 104 15.02 5.38 3.30
C MET A 104 14.09 6.49 3.81
N TRP A 105 12.78 6.26 3.78
CA TRP A 105 11.78 7.20 4.29
C TRP A 105 11.92 7.46 5.78
N LYS A 106 12.16 6.43 6.59
CA LYS A 106 12.49 6.55 8.03
C LYS A 106 13.79 7.32 8.27
N SER A 107 14.67 7.36 7.27
CA SER A 107 15.91 8.15 7.25
C SER A 107 15.74 9.53 6.60
N ASN A 108 14.50 10.06 6.55
CA ASN A 108 14.11 11.38 6.04
C ASN A 108 14.16 11.57 4.51
N VAL A 109 14.22 10.49 3.73
CA VAL A 109 14.01 10.59 2.28
C VAL A 109 12.55 10.89 1.97
N ARG A 110 12.30 11.74 0.98
CA ARG A 110 10.94 12.14 0.58
C ARG A 110 10.13 10.92 0.11
N PHE A 111 8.84 10.89 0.44
CA PHE A 111 7.93 9.80 0.11
C PHE A 111 7.89 9.51 -1.40
N GLY A 112 7.74 10.55 -2.24
CA GLY A 112 7.78 10.40 -3.70
C GLY A 112 9.05 9.72 -4.19
N SER A 113 10.22 10.14 -3.70
CA SER A 113 11.51 9.52 -4.06
C SER A 113 11.62 8.05 -3.61
N CYS A 114 10.94 7.69 -2.52
CA CYS A 114 10.87 6.30 -2.07
C CYS A 114 9.98 5.46 -3.00
N LEU A 115 8.86 6.00 -3.47
CA LEU A 115 8.01 5.33 -4.48
C LEU A 115 8.75 5.18 -5.82
N GLU A 116 9.49 6.19 -6.25
CA GLU A 116 10.33 6.12 -7.45
C GLU A 116 11.36 5.00 -7.35
N TYR A 117 11.99 4.85 -6.18
CA TYR A 117 12.92 3.76 -5.92
C TYR A 117 12.26 2.39 -6.10
N ILE A 118 11.03 2.20 -5.60
CA ILE A 118 10.29 0.94 -5.72
C ILE A 118 10.02 0.57 -7.18
N VAL A 119 9.71 1.56 -8.02
CA VAL A 119 9.34 1.34 -9.42
C VAL A 119 10.57 1.20 -10.32
N LEU A 120 11.60 2.03 -10.14
CA LEU A 120 12.69 2.18 -11.13
C LEU A 120 13.89 1.26 -10.92
N LYS A 121 14.23 0.93 -9.67
CA LYS A 121 15.41 0.12 -9.35
C LYS A 121 14.98 -1.25 -8.98
#